data_AF-A0A840PU88-F1
#
_entry.id   AF-A0A840PU88-F1
#
_cell.length_a   1.000
_cell.length_b   1.000
_cell.length_c   1.000
_cell.angle_alpha   90.00
_cell.angle_beta   90.00
_cell.angle_gamma   90.00
#
_symmetry.space_group_name_H-M   'P 1'
#
loop_
_entity.id
_entity.type
_entity.pdbx_description
1 polymer ?
#
loop_
_entity_poly.entity_id
_entity_poly.type
_entity_poly.pdbx_seq_one_letter_code
_entity_poly.pdbx_strand_id
1 'polypeptide(L)'
;MSLVRVGVVGTGKMGFFHCSKLKQMKNVNFIGIYDTDMNRAKKISKAFQVKAFNTYTELLKNIDAVIIATPTPFHFSLAAEAIVHNKHVFVEKPITMTVEEADKIKALLKNKNLKFQVGHIERFNPAIRRIHDYIRPEQIMNIEARRLAYSDRIKDTDVVLDVMIHDIDIILSIIKSPIKRISAEGIRLRDAVKYDTVSAILLFENGIVANLLASNISHEKVRELIIYEKEKVIKTDYLMRQQQLVMNELNNHSTVPVGTETVIANIALPYSDPLLEELLHFIDCIYSDTKPLIGVEEGRAAVEVALKIKQSLIDSQ
;
A
#
# COMPACT_ATOMS: atom_id res chain seq x y z
N MET A 1 8.14 -29.42 7.55
CA MET A 1 9.03 -28.26 7.30
C MET A 1 9.24 -27.52 8.61
N SER A 2 10.43 -26.97 8.86
CA SER A 2 10.67 -26.09 10.01
C SER A 2 9.92 -24.77 9.84
N LEU A 3 9.37 -24.23 10.93
CA LEU A 3 8.68 -22.93 10.89
C LEU A 3 9.65 -21.79 10.59
N VAL A 4 9.28 -20.88 9.68
CA VAL A 4 10.05 -19.65 9.40
C VAL A 4 10.16 -18.82 10.67
N ARG A 5 11.39 -18.50 11.07
CA ARG A 5 11.68 -17.66 12.23
C ARG A 5 11.55 -16.19 11.84
N VAL A 6 10.61 -15.47 12.46
CA VAL A 6 10.31 -14.08 12.10
C VAL A 6 10.69 -13.15 13.24
N GLY A 7 11.27 -12.00 12.89
CA GLY A 7 11.49 -10.88 13.79
C GLY A 7 10.80 -9.59 13.32
N VAL A 8 10.54 -8.67 14.24
CA VAL A 8 9.99 -7.33 13.93
C VAL A 8 10.97 -6.25 14.37
N VAL A 9 11.28 -5.29 13.49
CA VAL A 9 12.02 -4.07 13.83
C VAL A 9 11.10 -2.86 13.74
N GLY A 10 11.11 -2.05 14.81
CA GLY A 10 10.14 -0.96 14.99
C GLY A 10 8.84 -1.47 15.59
N THR A 11 8.56 -1.09 16.82
CA THR A 11 7.42 -1.56 17.62
C THR A 11 6.45 -0.43 17.97
N GLY A 12 6.36 0.55 17.07
CA GLY A 12 5.35 1.62 17.10
C GLY A 12 3.95 1.08 16.78
N LYS A 13 3.06 1.94 16.29
CA LYS A 13 1.65 1.56 16.02
C LYS A 13 1.53 0.40 15.03
N MET A 14 2.19 0.49 13.86
CA MET A 14 2.17 -0.60 12.86
C MET A 14 2.94 -1.83 13.34
N GLY A 15 4.12 -1.63 13.94
CA GLY A 15 4.90 -2.73 14.54
C GLY A 15 4.11 -3.55 15.57
N PHE A 16 3.29 -2.89 16.41
CA PHE A 16 2.39 -3.56 17.34
C PHE A 16 1.35 -4.44 16.62
N PHE A 17 0.73 -3.93 15.55
CA PHE A 17 -0.23 -4.72 14.78
C PHE A 17 0.44 -5.92 14.11
N HIS A 18 1.63 -5.74 13.52
CA HIS A 18 2.44 -6.85 13.00
C HIS A 18 2.73 -7.91 14.06
N CYS A 19 3.19 -7.50 15.26
CA CYS A 19 3.42 -8.43 16.38
C CYS A 19 2.14 -9.18 16.77
N SER A 20 1.00 -8.49 16.78
CA SER A 20 -0.31 -9.09 17.09
C SER A 20 -0.73 -10.12 16.05
N LYS A 21 -0.53 -9.87 14.76
CA LYS A 21 -0.84 -10.83 13.69
C LYS A 21 0.11 -12.01 13.69
N LEU A 22 1.42 -11.78 13.83
CA LEU A 22 2.41 -12.86 13.95
C LEU A 22 2.10 -13.80 15.12
N LYS A 23 1.61 -13.27 16.25
CA LYS A 23 1.23 -14.10 17.40
C LYS A 23 0.03 -15.02 17.11
N GLN A 24 -0.84 -14.65 16.17
CA GLN A 24 -2.00 -15.44 15.75
C GLN A 24 -1.64 -16.50 14.71
N MET A 25 -0.55 -16.30 13.96
CA MET A 25 -0.10 -17.20 12.90
C MET A 25 0.56 -18.46 13.48
N LYS A 26 0.08 -19.63 13.04
CA LYS A 26 0.62 -20.95 13.46
C LYS A 26 1.73 -21.48 12.56
N ASN A 27 1.89 -20.90 11.37
CA ASN A 27 2.86 -21.30 10.36
C ASN A 27 4.20 -20.53 10.46
N VAL A 28 4.45 -19.83 11.57
CA VAL A 28 5.70 -19.09 11.83
C VAL A 28 6.16 -19.28 13.26
N ASN A 29 7.44 -19.04 13.50
CA ASN A 29 7.99 -18.91 14.85
C ASN A 29 8.39 -17.44 15.09
N PHE A 30 7.59 -16.71 15.86
CA PHE A 30 7.86 -15.31 16.19
C PHE A 30 8.94 -15.20 17.28
N ILE A 31 10.18 -14.95 16.87
CA ILE A 31 11.36 -15.04 17.75
C ILE A 31 11.48 -13.83 18.67
N GLY A 32 11.24 -12.64 18.15
CA GLY A 32 11.48 -11.43 18.91
C GLY A 32 11.45 -10.15 18.10
N ILE A 33 11.80 -9.09 18.81
CA ILE A 33 11.65 -7.72 18.33
C ILE A 33 12.89 -6.90 18.65
N TYR A 34 13.08 -5.85 17.87
CA TYR A 34 14.06 -4.80 18.12
C TYR A 34 13.42 -3.42 17.94
N ASP A 35 13.75 -2.49 18.82
CA ASP A 35 13.36 -1.09 18.72
C ASP A 35 14.46 -0.24 19.34
N THR A 36 14.74 0.94 18.77
CA THR A 36 15.73 1.87 19.35
C THR A 36 15.28 2.39 20.71
N ASP A 37 13.97 2.44 20.95
CA ASP A 37 13.40 2.65 22.29
C ASP A 37 13.28 1.30 23.01
N MET A 38 14.29 0.98 23.84
CA MET A 38 14.32 -0.27 24.60
C MET A 38 13.19 -0.40 25.63
N ASN A 39 12.61 0.70 26.12
CA ASN A 39 11.45 0.62 27.01
C ASN A 39 10.22 0.16 26.24
N ARG A 40 10.01 0.71 25.04
CA ARG A 40 8.97 0.26 24.12
C ARG A 40 9.17 -1.20 23.71
N ALA A 41 10.39 -1.60 23.33
CA ALA A 41 10.71 -2.99 23.00
C ALA A 41 10.37 -3.94 24.16
N LYS A 42 10.81 -3.64 25.40
CA LYS A 42 10.52 -4.49 26.57
C LYS A 42 9.02 -4.61 26.85
N LYS A 43 8.26 -3.52 26.71
CA LYS A 43 6.80 -3.53 26.90
C LYS A 43 6.12 -4.46 25.89
N ILE A 44 6.47 -4.35 24.61
CA ILE A 44 5.89 -5.18 23.54
C ILE A 44 6.35 -6.63 23.66
N SER A 45 7.61 -6.87 24.01
CA SER A 45 8.17 -8.20 24.27
C SER A 45 7.41 -8.93 25.36
N LYS A 46 7.10 -8.25 26.48
CA LYS A 46 6.27 -8.81 27.56
C LYS A 46 4.84 -9.12 27.09
N ALA A 47 4.23 -8.22 26.32
CA ALA A 47 2.87 -8.38 25.83
C ALA A 47 2.70 -9.61 24.91
N PHE A 48 3.68 -9.88 24.04
CA PHE A 48 3.63 -10.99 23.08
C PHE A 48 4.45 -12.23 23.50
N GLN A 49 5.15 -12.16 24.63
CA GLN A 49 6.03 -13.21 25.16
C GLN A 49 7.12 -13.64 24.17
N VAL A 50 7.84 -12.65 23.62
CA VAL A 50 8.94 -12.85 22.68
C VAL A 50 10.19 -12.11 23.15
N LYS A 51 11.37 -12.41 22.61
CA LYS A 51 12.62 -11.77 23.05
C LYS A 51 12.70 -10.31 22.56
N ALA A 52 13.01 -9.37 23.45
CA ALA A 52 13.53 -8.06 23.05
C ALA A 52 15.05 -8.16 22.86
N PHE A 53 15.53 -7.91 21.64
CA PHE A 53 16.95 -7.89 21.32
C PHE A 53 17.55 -6.51 21.58
N ASN A 54 18.83 -6.45 21.96
CA ASN A 54 19.51 -5.18 22.25
C ASN A 54 20.00 -4.48 20.99
N THR A 55 20.29 -5.24 19.93
CA THR A 55 20.74 -4.71 18.64
C THR A 55 19.99 -5.38 17.49
N TYR A 56 19.90 -4.67 16.37
CA TYR A 56 19.30 -5.21 15.15
C TYR A 56 20.07 -6.42 14.62
N THR A 57 21.40 -6.34 14.61
CA THR A 57 22.26 -7.44 14.16
C THR A 57 22.11 -8.70 15.02
N GLU A 58 21.91 -8.56 16.34
CA GLU A 58 21.59 -9.72 17.20
C GLU A 58 20.24 -10.36 16.82
N LEU A 59 19.22 -9.56 16.54
CA LEU A 59 17.94 -10.06 16.06
C LEU A 59 18.13 -10.84 14.75
N LEU A 60 18.83 -10.26 13.77
CA LEU A 60 19.08 -10.88 12.46
C LEU A 60 19.75 -12.26 12.59
N LYS A 61 20.69 -12.45 13.52
CA LYS A 61 21.33 -13.76 13.74
C LYS A 61 20.36 -14.88 14.13
N ASN A 62 19.18 -14.55 14.66
CA ASN A 62 18.23 -15.51 15.23
C ASN A 62 16.99 -15.76 14.36
N ILE A 63 16.85 -15.08 13.22
CA ILE A 63 15.66 -15.12 12.37
C ILE A 63 15.99 -15.51 10.92
N ASP A 64 14.97 -15.90 10.17
CA ASP A 64 15.02 -16.16 8.71
C ASP A 64 14.40 -15.00 7.92
N ALA A 65 13.39 -14.34 8.50
CA ALA A 65 12.68 -13.22 7.91
C ALA A 65 12.49 -12.07 8.90
N VAL A 66 12.50 -10.82 8.40
CA VAL A 66 12.28 -9.62 9.21
C VAL A 66 11.13 -8.77 8.64
N ILE A 67 10.29 -8.26 9.54
CA ILE A 67 9.29 -7.23 9.27
C ILE A 67 9.84 -5.89 9.75
N ILE A 68 9.97 -4.92 8.83
CA ILE A 68 10.46 -3.57 9.09
C ILE A 68 9.26 -2.62 9.14
N ALA A 69 8.93 -2.15 10.36
CA ALA A 69 7.82 -1.23 10.64
C ALA A 69 8.32 0.02 11.38
N THR A 70 9.43 0.58 10.89
CA THR A 70 10.07 1.80 11.38
C THR A 70 9.59 3.03 10.60
N PRO A 71 9.99 4.26 10.96
CA PRO A 71 9.82 5.40 10.06
C PRO A 71 10.57 5.19 8.73
N THR A 72 10.01 5.70 7.63
CA THR A 72 10.51 5.51 6.26
C THR A 72 11.99 5.84 6.05
N PRO A 73 12.58 6.90 6.64
CA PRO A 73 14.00 7.19 6.46
C PRO A 73 14.95 6.05 6.88
N PHE A 74 14.47 5.10 7.68
CA PHE A 74 15.25 3.95 8.13
C PHE A 74 14.97 2.67 7.32
N HIS A 75 13.99 2.67 6.41
CA HIS A 75 13.62 1.48 5.65
C HIS A 75 14.79 0.94 4.82
N PHE A 76 15.47 1.82 4.07
CA PHE A 76 16.57 1.42 3.20
C PHE A 76 17.73 0.77 3.98
N SER A 77 18.22 1.45 5.03
CA SER A 77 19.39 0.98 5.78
C SER A 77 19.12 -0.35 6.49
N LEU A 78 17.95 -0.50 7.11
CA LEU A 78 17.54 -1.73 7.79
C LEU A 78 17.33 -2.88 6.78
N ALA A 79 16.64 -2.61 5.67
CA ALA A 79 16.42 -3.60 4.63
C ALA A 79 17.74 -4.08 4.00
N ALA A 80 18.65 -3.15 3.70
CA ALA A 80 19.96 -3.47 3.15
C ALA A 80 20.77 -4.37 4.11
N GLU A 81 20.81 -4.03 5.40
CA GLU A 81 21.50 -4.86 6.42
C GLU A 81 20.89 -6.27 6.50
N ALA A 82 19.55 -6.40 6.47
CA ALA A 82 18.88 -7.70 6.47
C ALA A 82 19.22 -8.55 5.23
N ILE A 83 19.24 -7.93 4.04
CA ILE A 83 19.58 -8.61 2.78
C ILE A 83 21.05 -9.09 2.79
N VAL A 84 21.96 -8.29 3.33
CA VAL A 84 23.37 -8.66 3.52
C VAL A 84 23.49 -9.87 4.44
N HIS A 85 22.67 -9.95 5.48
CA HIS A 85 22.57 -11.11 6.39
C HIS A 85 21.74 -12.29 5.82
N ASN A 86 21.38 -12.24 4.54
CA ASN A 86 20.57 -13.26 3.85
C ASN A 86 19.21 -13.53 4.49
N LYS A 87 18.49 -12.46 4.87
CA LYS A 87 17.13 -12.55 5.43
C LYS A 87 16.08 -12.19 4.40
N HIS A 88 14.94 -12.86 4.47
CA HIS A 88 13.74 -12.39 3.78
C HIS A 88 13.25 -11.09 4.43
N VAL A 89 12.73 -10.16 3.64
CA VAL A 89 12.37 -8.82 4.13
C VAL A 89 10.93 -8.51 3.77
N PHE A 90 10.17 -8.12 4.78
CA PHE A 90 8.94 -7.36 4.62
C PHE A 90 9.23 -5.94 5.11
N VAL A 91 8.87 -4.92 4.33
CA VAL A 91 9.03 -3.51 4.72
C VAL A 91 7.72 -2.77 4.56
N GLU A 92 7.33 -1.98 5.55
CA GLU A 92 6.18 -1.09 5.44
C GLU A 92 6.29 -0.13 4.27
N LYS A 93 5.15 0.34 3.76
CA LYS A 93 5.12 1.37 2.73
C LYS A 93 5.46 2.76 3.32
N PRO A 94 5.99 3.68 2.51
CA PRO A 94 6.64 3.43 1.22
C PRO A 94 7.94 2.62 1.39
N ILE A 95 8.36 1.92 0.33
CA ILE A 95 9.56 1.06 0.36
C ILE A 95 10.82 1.80 0.84
N THR A 96 11.01 3.05 0.40
CA THR A 96 12.17 3.91 0.67
C THR A 96 11.79 5.38 0.55
N MET A 97 12.70 6.31 0.88
CA MET A 97 12.48 7.75 0.70
C MET A 97 12.71 8.20 -0.74
N THR A 98 13.60 7.51 -1.47
CA THR A 98 13.94 7.84 -2.85
C THR A 98 13.91 6.62 -3.76
N VAL A 99 13.81 6.86 -5.07
CA VAL A 99 13.84 5.81 -6.10
C VAL A 99 15.21 5.14 -6.14
N GLU A 100 16.29 5.90 -5.96
CA GLU A 100 17.67 5.40 -5.97
C GLU A 100 17.92 4.41 -4.82
N GLU A 101 17.33 4.64 -3.65
CA GLU A 101 17.38 3.69 -2.54
C GLU A 101 16.66 2.36 -2.88
N ALA A 102 15.51 2.43 -3.54
CA ALA A 102 14.80 1.24 -4.01
C ALA A 102 15.60 0.49 -5.10
N ASP A 103 16.26 1.22 -6.01
CA ASP A 103 17.15 0.65 -7.02
C ASP A 103 18.36 -0.05 -6.39
N LYS A 104 18.91 0.50 -5.29
CA LYS A 104 19.96 -0.18 -4.51
C LYS A 104 19.44 -1.45 -3.84
N ILE A 105 18.21 -1.48 -3.31
CA ILE A 105 17.60 -2.71 -2.77
C ILE A 105 17.48 -3.77 -3.87
N LYS A 106 16.98 -3.39 -5.06
CA LYS A 106 16.89 -4.28 -6.22
C LYS A 106 18.26 -4.87 -6.59
N ALA A 107 19.30 -4.04 -6.60
CA ALA A 107 20.66 -4.48 -6.87
C ALA A 107 21.19 -5.46 -5.80
N LEU A 108 20.91 -5.23 -4.51
CA LEU A 108 21.32 -6.11 -3.41
C LEU A 108 20.64 -7.48 -3.45
N LEU A 109 19.40 -7.55 -3.95
CA LEU A 109 18.65 -8.81 -4.12
C LEU A 109 19.08 -9.59 -5.36
N LYS A 110 19.83 -8.99 -6.28
CA LYS A 110 20.27 -9.65 -7.51
C LYS A 110 21.05 -10.92 -7.17
N ASN A 111 20.69 -12.03 -7.82
CA ASN A 111 21.26 -13.36 -7.62
C ASN A 111 21.07 -13.96 -6.21
N LYS A 112 20.20 -13.38 -5.37
CA LYS A 112 19.81 -13.97 -4.08
C LYS A 112 18.43 -14.58 -4.21
N ASN A 113 18.22 -15.77 -3.63
CA ASN A 113 16.88 -16.33 -3.49
C ASN A 113 16.22 -15.83 -2.19
N LEU A 114 15.98 -14.52 -2.11
CA LEU A 114 15.31 -13.90 -0.96
C LEU A 114 13.97 -13.31 -1.40
N LYS A 115 12.94 -13.50 -0.57
CA LYS A 115 11.67 -12.82 -0.76
C LYS A 115 11.73 -11.43 -0.14
N PHE A 116 11.28 -10.45 -0.92
CA PHE A 116 11.18 -9.05 -0.51
C PHE A 116 9.75 -8.58 -0.80
N GLN A 117 9.03 -8.13 0.22
CA GLN A 117 7.66 -7.64 0.10
C GLN A 117 7.53 -6.23 0.67
N VAL A 118 6.77 -5.38 -0.02
CA VAL A 118 6.39 -4.05 0.46
C VAL A 118 4.96 -4.08 1.00
N GLY A 119 4.74 -3.40 2.13
CA GLY A 119 3.50 -3.36 2.91
C GLY A 119 2.36 -2.56 2.28
N HIS A 120 2.04 -2.80 1.01
CA HIS A 120 0.87 -2.22 0.34
C HIS A 120 -0.40 -3.01 0.68
N ILE A 121 -0.79 -2.92 1.95
CA ILE A 121 -1.89 -3.71 2.57
C ILE A 121 -3.22 -3.69 1.79
N GLU A 122 -3.55 -2.60 1.08
CA GLU A 122 -4.82 -2.50 0.36
C GLU A 122 -4.90 -3.47 -0.83
N ARG A 123 -3.78 -3.99 -1.34
CA ARG A 123 -3.75 -5.07 -2.34
C ARG A 123 -4.30 -6.39 -1.81
N PHE A 124 -4.35 -6.54 -0.49
CA PHE A 124 -4.92 -7.68 0.23
C PHE A 124 -6.38 -7.44 0.66
N ASN A 125 -6.91 -6.24 0.43
CA ASN A 125 -8.30 -5.93 0.70
C ASN A 125 -9.22 -6.73 -0.24
N PRO A 126 -10.27 -7.43 0.25
CA PRO A 126 -11.20 -8.17 -0.60
C PRO A 126 -11.82 -7.31 -1.70
N ALA A 127 -12.02 -6.02 -1.42
CA ALA A 127 -12.53 -5.08 -2.41
C ALA A 127 -11.62 -5.01 -3.65
N ILE A 128 -10.30 -4.89 -3.43
CA ILE A 128 -9.32 -4.83 -4.52
C ILE A 128 -9.12 -6.19 -5.15
N ARG A 129 -9.02 -7.26 -4.36
CA ARG A 129 -8.83 -8.61 -4.89
C ARG A 129 -9.96 -9.00 -5.85
N ARG A 130 -11.22 -8.68 -5.50
CA ARG A 130 -12.39 -8.99 -6.34
C ARG A 130 -12.58 -8.03 -7.51
N ILE A 131 -11.93 -6.87 -7.52
CA ILE A 131 -12.10 -5.91 -8.62
C ILE A 131 -11.70 -6.54 -9.96
N HIS A 132 -10.67 -7.40 -9.94
CA HIS A 132 -10.17 -8.13 -11.09
C HIS A 132 -11.18 -9.14 -11.67
N ASP A 133 -12.17 -9.58 -10.89
CA ASP A 133 -13.23 -10.48 -11.38
C ASP A 133 -14.20 -9.76 -12.32
N TYR A 134 -14.28 -8.43 -12.22
CA TYR A 134 -15.29 -7.62 -12.89
C TYR A 134 -14.70 -6.67 -13.93
N ILE A 135 -13.46 -6.18 -13.76
CA ILE A 135 -12.92 -5.20 -14.70
C ILE A 135 -12.57 -5.84 -16.05
N ARG A 136 -12.74 -5.06 -17.12
CA ARG A 136 -12.25 -5.32 -18.47
C ARG A 136 -11.20 -4.26 -18.81
N PRO A 137 -9.90 -4.53 -18.63
CA PRO A 137 -8.84 -3.52 -18.73
C PRO A 137 -8.88 -2.70 -20.04
N GLU A 138 -9.25 -3.31 -21.15
CA GLU A 138 -9.37 -2.68 -22.47
C GLU A 138 -10.59 -1.75 -22.64
N GLN A 139 -11.55 -1.82 -21.71
CA GLN A 139 -12.74 -0.98 -21.68
C GLN A 139 -12.62 0.19 -20.71
N ILE A 140 -11.60 0.20 -19.84
CA ILE A 140 -11.40 1.26 -18.85
C ILE A 140 -11.11 2.59 -19.57
N MET A 141 -11.87 3.62 -19.21
CA MET A 141 -11.69 4.99 -19.69
C MET A 141 -11.10 5.89 -18.60
N ASN A 142 -11.59 5.73 -17.37
CA ASN A 142 -11.23 6.59 -16.24
C ASN A 142 -11.23 5.80 -14.93
N ILE A 143 -10.36 6.18 -14.00
CA ILE A 143 -10.39 5.70 -12.61
C ILE A 143 -10.41 6.91 -11.67
N GLU A 144 -11.25 6.87 -10.65
CA GLU A 144 -11.29 7.89 -9.59
C GLU A 144 -11.03 7.23 -8.24
N ALA A 145 -10.09 7.78 -7.48
CA ALA A 145 -9.80 7.35 -6.13
C ALA A 145 -9.90 8.52 -5.14
N ARG A 146 -10.68 8.32 -4.07
CA ARG A 146 -10.87 9.33 -3.02
C ARG A 146 -10.51 8.72 -1.67
N ARG A 147 -9.56 9.33 -0.97
CA ARG A 147 -9.12 8.92 0.37
C ARG A 147 -9.06 10.12 1.30
N LEU A 148 -10.16 10.33 2.01
CA LEU A 148 -10.40 11.49 2.86
C LEU A 148 -10.61 11.03 4.30
N ALA A 149 -9.87 11.61 5.23
CA ALA A 149 -10.14 11.44 6.66
C ALA A 149 -9.40 12.52 7.46
N TYR A 150 -9.92 12.89 8.62
CA TYR A 150 -9.14 13.65 9.58
C TYR A 150 -8.12 12.74 10.29
N SER A 151 -6.90 13.24 10.47
CA SER A 151 -5.82 12.54 11.20
C SER A 151 -5.19 13.46 12.25
N ASP A 152 -5.06 13.02 13.50
CA ASP A 152 -4.35 13.80 14.53
C ASP A 152 -2.83 13.92 14.25
N ARG A 153 -2.31 13.20 13.25
CA ARG A 153 -0.88 13.15 12.89
C ARG A 153 -0.48 14.11 11.77
N ILE A 154 -1.32 15.08 11.43
CA ILE A 154 -1.12 16.00 10.29
C ILE A 154 0.31 16.57 10.21
N LYS A 155 0.92 16.96 11.35
CA LYS A 155 2.26 17.59 11.37
C LYS A 155 3.39 16.68 10.84
N ASP A 156 3.25 15.37 10.99
CA ASP A 156 4.33 14.43 10.73
C ASP A 156 4.19 13.71 9.39
N THR A 157 3.05 13.81 8.72
CA THR A 157 2.72 13.01 7.54
C THR A 157 2.59 13.86 6.27
N ASP A 158 3.18 13.37 5.18
CA ASP A 158 2.96 13.90 3.84
C ASP A 158 1.76 13.17 3.23
N VAL A 159 0.68 13.89 2.85
CA VAL A 159 -0.55 13.25 2.37
C VAL A 159 -0.32 12.40 1.12
N VAL A 160 0.67 12.72 0.28
CA VAL A 160 0.96 11.93 -0.92
C VAL A 160 1.62 10.62 -0.54
N LEU A 161 2.69 10.67 0.25
CA LEU A 161 3.49 9.49 0.62
C LEU A 161 2.85 8.62 1.72
N ASP A 162 1.95 9.16 2.53
CA ASP A 162 1.29 8.41 3.60
C ASP A 162 -0.12 7.94 3.22
N VAL A 163 -0.89 8.76 2.48
CA VAL A 163 -2.30 8.51 2.19
C VAL A 163 -2.51 8.14 0.72
N MET A 164 -2.17 9.02 -0.22
CA MET A 164 -2.41 8.84 -1.66
C MET A 164 -1.66 7.63 -2.24
N ILE A 165 -0.50 7.28 -1.68
CA ILE A 165 0.34 6.18 -2.19
C ILE A 165 -0.37 4.82 -2.25
N HIS A 166 -1.36 4.60 -1.38
CA HIS A 166 -2.20 3.40 -1.45
C HIS A 166 -2.97 3.34 -2.77
N ASP A 167 -3.56 4.46 -3.16
CA ASP A 167 -4.39 4.55 -4.36
C ASP A 167 -3.50 4.59 -5.63
N ILE A 168 -2.31 5.20 -5.54
CA ILE A 168 -1.29 5.12 -6.60
C ILE A 168 -0.93 3.66 -6.90
N ASP A 169 -0.59 2.87 -5.89
CA ASP A 169 -0.24 1.45 -6.06
C ASP A 169 -1.41 0.66 -6.67
N ILE A 170 -2.63 0.85 -6.17
CA ILE A 170 -3.83 0.21 -6.72
C ILE A 170 -4.02 0.57 -8.21
N ILE A 171 -3.90 1.85 -8.57
CA ILE A 171 -4.07 2.30 -9.96
C ILE A 171 -2.98 1.70 -10.87
N LEU A 172 -1.71 1.71 -10.47
CA LEU A 172 -0.61 1.07 -11.20
C LEU A 172 -0.80 -0.45 -11.31
N SER A 173 -1.48 -1.04 -10.33
CA SER A 173 -1.79 -2.46 -10.36
C SER A 173 -2.90 -2.83 -11.36
N ILE A 174 -3.80 -1.89 -11.67
CA ILE A 174 -4.91 -2.06 -12.61
C ILE A 174 -4.48 -1.66 -14.03
N ILE A 175 -3.86 -0.48 -14.18
CA ILE A 175 -3.47 0.07 -15.47
C ILE A 175 -2.05 -0.38 -15.82
N LYS A 176 -1.93 -1.30 -16.78
CA LYS A 176 -0.65 -1.82 -17.28
C LYS A 176 -0.11 -0.99 -18.44
N SER A 177 0.08 0.31 -18.21
CA SER A 177 0.62 1.27 -19.17
C SER A 177 1.57 2.24 -18.46
N PRO A 178 2.59 2.78 -19.15
CA PRO A 178 3.37 3.90 -18.63
C PRO A 178 2.49 5.14 -18.43
N ILE A 179 2.88 5.99 -17.48
CA ILE A 179 2.28 7.31 -17.27
C ILE A 179 2.94 8.30 -18.23
N LYS A 180 2.12 8.92 -19.08
CA LYS A 180 2.51 9.96 -20.04
C LYS A 180 2.67 11.32 -19.37
N ARG A 181 1.76 11.68 -18.44
CA ARG A 181 1.76 13.00 -17.79
C ARG A 181 1.14 12.92 -16.40
N ILE A 182 1.68 13.73 -15.49
CA ILE A 182 1.15 13.95 -14.14
C ILE A 182 0.89 15.44 -13.98
N SER A 183 -0.25 15.80 -13.37
CA SER A 183 -0.56 17.15 -12.92
C SER A 183 -1.16 17.06 -11.53
N ALA A 184 -0.78 17.95 -10.62
CA ALA A 184 -1.26 17.95 -9.26
C ALA A 184 -1.43 19.36 -8.70
N GLU A 185 -2.46 19.53 -7.89
CA GLU A 185 -2.75 20.75 -7.15
C GLU A 185 -2.97 20.40 -5.67
N GLY A 186 -2.54 21.29 -4.77
CA GLY A 186 -2.57 20.98 -3.35
C GLY A 186 -2.78 22.19 -2.46
N ILE A 187 -3.41 21.94 -1.31
CA ILE A 187 -3.70 22.93 -0.29
C ILE A 187 -2.90 22.60 0.97
N ARG A 188 -2.32 23.64 1.57
CA ARG A 188 -1.68 23.61 2.89
C ARG A 188 -2.49 24.48 3.83
N LEU A 189 -2.76 24.01 5.03
CA LEU A 189 -3.33 24.83 6.10
C LEU A 189 -2.22 25.67 6.72
N ARG A 190 -2.38 27.00 6.65
CA ARG A 190 -1.48 27.99 7.27
C ARG A 190 -0.02 27.81 6.79
N ASP A 191 0.95 28.05 7.67
CA ASP A 191 2.39 27.94 7.44
C ASP A 191 2.91 26.48 7.43
N ALA A 192 2.05 25.51 7.14
CA ALA A 192 2.46 24.10 7.08
C ALA A 192 3.45 23.87 5.93
N VAL A 193 4.52 23.13 6.24
CA VAL A 193 5.53 22.74 5.23
C VAL A 193 4.98 21.67 4.28
N LYS A 194 4.05 20.83 4.75
CA LYS A 194 3.49 19.70 4.01
C LYS A 194 2.08 20.02 3.50
N TYR A 195 1.68 19.36 2.42
CA TYR A 195 0.31 19.43 1.90
C TYR A 195 -0.63 18.57 2.72
N ASP A 196 -1.82 19.12 2.98
CA ASP A 196 -2.89 18.46 3.73
C ASP A 196 -3.92 17.81 2.80
N THR A 197 -4.17 18.46 1.67
CA THR A 197 -5.05 17.97 0.61
C THR A 197 -4.33 18.07 -0.73
N VAL A 198 -4.36 17.00 -1.52
CA VAL A 198 -3.79 16.96 -2.87
C VAL A 198 -4.79 16.30 -3.82
N SER A 199 -5.00 16.96 -4.96
CA SER A 199 -5.66 16.40 -6.13
C SER A 199 -4.60 16.14 -7.20
N ALA A 200 -4.60 14.95 -7.81
CA ALA A 200 -3.65 14.58 -8.85
C ALA A 200 -4.37 13.89 -10.02
N ILE A 201 -3.90 14.16 -11.23
CA ILE A 201 -4.36 13.55 -12.48
C ILE A 201 -3.17 12.83 -13.13
N LEU A 202 -3.32 11.52 -13.37
CA LEU A 202 -2.37 10.69 -14.08
C LEU A 202 -2.94 10.35 -15.46
N LEU A 203 -2.30 10.81 -16.52
CA LEU A 203 -2.62 10.43 -17.89
C LEU A 203 -1.67 9.32 -18.33
N PHE A 204 -2.20 8.17 -18.70
CA PHE A 204 -1.44 7.03 -19.19
C PHE A 204 -1.25 7.07 -20.71
N GLU A 205 -0.21 6.41 -21.23
CA GLU A 205 0.07 6.35 -22.67
C GLU A 205 -1.06 5.70 -23.48
N ASN A 206 -1.75 4.72 -22.89
CA ASN A 206 -2.92 4.08 -23.48
C ASN A 206 -4.21 4.95 -23.43
N GLY A 207 -4.12 6.19 -22.96
CA GLY A 207 -5.22 7.16 -22.93
C GLY A 207 -6.11 7.08 -21.69
N ILE A 208 -5.90 6.11 -20.79
CA ILE A 208 -6.63 6.06 -19.53
C ILE A 208 -6.23 7.24 -18.64
N VAL A 209 -7.21 7.85 -17.97
CA VAL A 209 -6.99 8.89 -16.97
C VAL A 209 -7.28 8.33 -15.59
N ALA A 210 -6.47 8.68 -14.60
CA ALA A 210 -6.76 8.41 -13.20
C ALA A 210 -6.74 9.71 -12.39
N ASN A 211 -7.83 9.97 -11.65
CA ASN A 211 -7.95 11.13 -10.77
C ASN A 211 -7.86 10.65 -9.32
N LEU A 212 -6.97 11.27 -8.54
CA LEU A 212 -6.75 10.93 -7.14
C LEU A 212 -7.00 12.16 -6.29
N LEU A 213 -7.78 11.99 -5.22
CA LEU A 213 -7.96 13.00 -4.18
C LEU A 213 -7.62 12.40 -2.82
N ALA A 214 -6.61 12.96 -2.15
CA ALA A 214 -6.24 12.58 -0.80
C ALA A 214 -6.31 13.78 0.14
N SER A 215 -6.86 13.58 1.34
CA SER A 215 -6.91 14.61 2.38
C SER A 215 -6.77 14.00 3.77
N ASN A 216 -5.93 14.60 4.61
CA ASN A 216 -5.76 14.25 6.03
C ASN A 216 -6.49 15.23 6.99
N ILE A 217 -7.23 16.20 6.43
CA ILE A 217 -7.96 17.26 7.17
C ILE A 217 -9.47 17.25 6.90
N SER A 218 -9.96 16.29 6.12
CA SER A 218 -11.38 16.22 5.77
C SER A 218 -12.24 15.78 6.96
N HIS A 219 -13.35 16.49 7.20
CA HIS A 219 -14.37 16.08 8.16
C HIS A 219 -15.19 14.90 7.67
N GLU A 220 -15.33 14.75 6.35
CA GLU A 220 -15.91 13.58 5.72
C GLU A 220 -14.87 12.45 5.66
N LYS A 221 -15.27 11.24 6.06
CA LYS A 221 -14.43 10.04 5.98
C LYS A 221 -14.83 9.24 4.75
N VAL A 222 -14.02 9.29 3.71
CA VAL A 222 -14.23 8.63 2.42
C VAL A 222 -13.06 7.71 2.12
N ARG A 223 -13.37 6.49 1.68
CA ARG A 223 -12.42 5.63 0.96
C ARG A 223 -13.19 5.00 -0.17
N GLU A 224 -12.89 5.42 -1.39
CA GLU A 224 -13.62 5.01 -2.58
C GLU A 224 -12.68 4.82 -3.77
N LEU A 225 -13.03 3.86 -4.63
CA LEU A 225 -12.44 3.65 -5.94
C LEU A 225 -13.56 3.42 -6.94
N ILE A 226 -13.61 4.24 -7.99
CA ILE A 226 -14.59 4.15 -9.07
C ILE A 226 -13.85 3.89 -10.37
N ILE A 227 -14.26 2.85 -11.10
CA ILE A 227 -13.71 2.51 -12.42
C ILE A 227 -14.81 2.70 -13.45
N TYR A 228 -14.56 3.56 -14.42
CA TYR A 228 -15.45 3.82 -15.53
C TYR A 228 -14.98 3.03 -16.74
N GLU A 229 -15.80 2.08 -17.17
CA GLU A 229 -15.67 1.38 -18.44
C GLU A 229 -16.73 1.89 -19.43
N LYS A 230 -16.57 1.55 -20.72
CA LYS A 230 -17.49 2.00 -21.76
C LYS A 230 -18.96 1.66 -21.50
N GLU A 231 -19.23 0.49 -20.91
CA GLU A 231 -20.58 -0.04 -20.72
C GLU A 231 -21.01 -0.11 -19.26
N LYS A 232 -20.08 0.10 -18.32
CA LYS A 232 -20.35 -0.04 -16.88
C LYS A 232 -19.44 0.80 -16.01
N VAL A 233 -19.90 1.04 -14.80
CA VAL A 233 -19.16 1.70 -13.71
C VAL A 233 -19.10 0.73 -12.54
N ILE A 234 -17.91 0.57 -11.98
CA ILE A 234 -17.68 -0.24 -10.78
C ILE A 234 -17.35 0.74 -9.65
N LYS A 235 -18.27 0.86 -8.68
CA LYS A 235 -18.10 1.72 -7.50
C LYS A 235 -17.69 0.85 -6.31
N THR A 236 -16.53 1.11 -5.73
CA THR A 236 -16.01 0.38 -4.57
C THR A 236 -15.93 1.31 -3.37
N ASP A 237 -16.61 0.96 -2.29
CA ASP A 237 -16.53 1.65 -0.99
C ASP A 237 -15.87 0.72 0.03
N TYR A 238 -14.65 1.08 0.43
CA TYR A 238 -13.84 0.26 1.34
C TYR A 238 -14.36 0.30 2.78
N LEU A 239 -15.03 1.39 3.19
CA LEU A 239 -15.54 1.54 4.55
C LEU A 239 -16.81 0.71 4.75
N MET A 240 -17.70 0.75 3.77
CA MET A 240 -18.92 -0.04 3.76
C MET A 240 -18.71 -1.48 3.30
N ARG A 241 -17.53 -1.81 2.75
CA ARG A 241 -17.18 -3.15 2.22
C ARG A 241 -18.19 -3.60 1.17
N GLN A 242 -18.49 -2.71 0.24
CA GLN A 242 -19.45 -2.94 -0.83
C GLN A 242 -18.87 -2.57 -2.18
N GLN A 243 -19.33 -3.29 -3.20
CA GLN A 243 -19.11 -2.96 -4.60
C GLN A 243 -20.45 -2.89 -5.32
N GLN A 244 -20.62 -1.89 -6.17
CA GLN A 244 -21.78 -1.73 -7.02
C GLN A 244 -21.34 -1.74 -8.48
N LEU A 245 -22.02 -2.56 -9.29
CA LEU A 245 -21.91 -2.49 -10.74
C LEU A 245 -23.12 -1.74 -11.28
N VAL A 246 -22.86 -0.67 -11.99
CA VAL A 246 -23.87 0.19 -12.61
C VAL A 246 -23.67 0.13 -14.11
N MET A 247 -24.73 -0.16 -14.87
CA MET A 247 -24.72 -0.04 -16.33
C MET A 247 -25.60 1.13 -16.74
N ASN A 248 -25.25 1.75 -17.86
CA ASN A 248 -26.07 2.77 -18.47
C ASN A 248 -26.69 2.20 -19.75
N GLU A 249 -28.00 1.97 -19.71
CA GLU A 249 -28.74 1.59 -20.91
C GLU A 249 -29.15 2.86 -21.65
N LEU A 250 -28.56 3.07 -22.83
CA LEU A 250 -28.94 4.18 -23.70
C LEU A 250 -30.28 3.87 -24.36
N ASN A 251 -31.33 4.58 -23.97
CA ASN A 251 -32.58 4.56 -24.71
C ASN A 251 -32.44 5.39 -25.99
N ASN A 252 -32.19 4.72 -27.12
CA ASN A 252 -32.04 5.33 -28.45
C ASN A 252 -33.36 5.91 -29.04
N HIS A 253 -34.45 5.93 -28.27
CA HIS A 253 -35.76 6.44 -28.69
C HIS A 253 -35.98 7.93 -28.42
N SER A 254 -34.98 8.62 -27.87
CA SER A 254 -35.05 10.02 -27.46
C SER A 254 -34.10 10.89 -28.30
N THR A 255 -34.49 12.12 -28.65
CA THR A 255 -33.62 13.10 -29.34
C THR A 255 -32.42 13.55 -28.50
N VAL A 256 -32.48 13.32 -27.19
CA VAL A 256 -31.38 13.40 -26.23
C VAL A 256 -31.20 12.01 -25.63
N PRO A 257 -30.02 11.37 -25.71
CA PRO A 257 -29.80 10.09 -25.06
C PRO A 257 -30.01 10.25 -23.56
N VAL A 258 -31.16 9.81 -23.05
CA VAL A 258 -31.42 9.70 -21.62
C VAL A 258 -31.05 8.28 -21.23
N GLY A 259 -29.88 8.16 -20.61
CA GLY A 259 -29.45 6.90 -20.04
C GLY A 259 -30.16 6.62 -18.72
N THR A 260 -30.68 5.41 -18.54
CA THR A 260 -31.14 4.94 -17.23
C THR A 260 -30.02 4.21 -16.53
N GLU A 261 -29.50 4.80 -15.45
CA GLU A 261 -28.56 4.12 -14.56
C GLU A 261 -29.25 2.95 -13.87
N THR A 262 -28.81 1.74 -14.17
CA THR A 262 -29.32 0.53 -13.53
C THR A 262 -28.22 -0.11 -12.70
N VAL A 263 -28.46 -0.25 -11.40
CA VAL A 263 -27.58 -1.04 -10.52
C VAL A 263 -27.87 -2.51 -10.81
N ILE A 264 -26.95 -3.15 -11.55
CA ILE A 264 -27.11 -4.54 -11.98
C ILE A 264 -26.62 -5.53 -10.91
N ALA A 265 -25.76 -5.09 -9.99
CA ALA A 265 -25.31 -5.91 -8.88
C ALA A 265 -24.86 -5.06 -7.68
N ASN A 266 -25.24 -5.50 -6.49
CA ASN A 266 -24.69 -5.06 -5.21
C ASN A 266 -23.93 -6.23 -4.59
N ILE A 267 -22.63 -6.09 -4.44
CA ILE A 267 -21.75 -7.14 -3.94
C ILE A 267 -21.29 -6.74 -2.54
N ALA A 268 -21.78 -7.47 -1.54
CA ALA A 268 -21.23 -7.39 -0.20
C ALA A 268 -19.89 -8.14 -0.16
N LEU A 269 -18.86 -7.49 0.39
CA LEU A 269 -17.54 -8.09 0.51
C LEU A 269 -17.38 -8.75 1.88
N PRO A 270 -16.77 -9.95 1.94
CA PRO A 270 -16.55 -10.63 3.20
C PRO A 270 -15.65 -9.79 4.10
N TYR A 271 -15.83 -9.94 5.42
CA TYR A 271 -14.83 -9.45 6.36
C TYR A 271 -13.52 -10.23 6.16
N SER A 272 -12.41 -9.52 6.16
CA SER A 272 -11.08 -10.10 6.25
C SER A 272 -10.19 -9.18 7.08
N ASP A 273 -9.01 -9.68 7.41
CA ASP A 273 -7.95 -8.91 8.04
C ASP A 273 -6.81 -8.74 7.03
N PRO A 274 -6.79 -7.65 6.25
CA PRO A 274 -5.81 -7.48 5.18
C PRO A 274 -4.36 -7.54 5.64
N LEU A 275 -4.07 -7.14 6.89
CA LEU A 275 -2.72 -7.22 7.45
C LEU A 275 -2.32 -8.67 7.72
N LEU A 276 -3.25 -9.49 8.23
CA LEU A 276 -3.00 -10.91 8.43
C LEU A 276 -2.80 -11.62 7.08
N GLU A 277 -3.67 -11.33 6.10
CA GLU A 277 -3.57 -11.86 4.73
C GLU A 277 -2.25 -11.49 4.05
N GLU A 278 -1.80 -10.26 4.23
CA GLU A 278 -0.54 -9.75 3.71
C GLU A 278 0.68 -10.49 4.30
N LEU A 279 0.67 -10.76 5.61
CA LEU A 279 1.73 -11.52 6.26
C LEU A 279 1.69 -13.01 5.92
N LEU A 280 0.50 -13.61 5.83
CA LEU A 280 0.34 -15.00 5.37
C LEU A 280 0.93 -15.15 3.97
N HIS A 281 0.59 -14.26 3.05
CA HIS A 281 1.14 -14.26 1.70
C HIS A 281 2.67 -14.18 1.66
N PHE A 282 3.26 -13.29 2.47
CA PHE A 282 4.72 -13.16 2.57
C PHE A 282 5.38 -14.48 3.00
N ILE A 283 4.81 -15.12 4.04
CA ILE A 283 5.30 -16.39 4.57
C ILE A 283 5.09 -17.54 3.59
N ASP A 284 3.95 -17.58 2.92
CA ASP A 284 3.64 -18.60 1.90
C ASP A 284 4.58 -18.48 0.70
N CYS A 285 4.98 -17.26 0.32
CA CYS A 285 6.00 -17.04 -0.71
C CYS A 285 7.38 -17.57 -0.31
N ILE A 286 7.71 -17.51 0.99
CA ILE A 286 8.96 -18.09 1.51
C ILE A 286 8.91 -19.63 1.42
N TYR A 287 7.80 -20.24 1.87
CA TYR A 287 7.66 -21.69 1.82
C TYR A 287 7.58 -22.25 0.39
N SER A 288 6.89 -21.55 -0.50
CA SER A 288 6.60 -22.00 -1.86
C SER A 288 7.65 -21.54 -2.88
N ASP A 289 8.67 -20.80 -2.43
CA ASP A 289 9.69 -20.18 -3.27
C ASP A 289 9.14 -19.25 -4.38
N THR A 290 7.94 -18.68 -4.19
CA THR A 290 7.29 -17.79 -5.17
C THR A 290 7.63 -16.32 -4.92
N LYS A 291 7.39 -15.47 -5.92
CA LYS A 291 7.56 -14.03 -5.78
C LYS A 291 6.38 -13.43 -5.00
N PRO A 292 6.63 -12.52 -4.03
CA PRO A 292 5.57 -11.71 -3.41
C PRO A 292 4.75 -10.93 -4.44
N LEU A 293 3.49 -10.64 -4.09
CA LEU A 293 2.56 -9.90 -4.95
C LEU A 293 3.00 -8.44 -5.15
N ILE A 294 3.64 -7.86 -4.13
CA ILE A 294 4.17 -6.50 -4.14
C ILE A 294 5.64 -6.60 -3.73
N GLY A 295 6.51 -6.69 -4.73
CA GLY A 295 7.95 -6.72 -4.55
C GLY A 295 8.57 -5.33 -4.63
N VAL A 296 9.87 -5.30 -4.93
CA VAL A 296 10.62 -4.05 -5.07
C VAL A 296 10.13 -3.23 -6.26
N GLU A 297 9.75 -3.86 -7.36
CA GLU A 297 9.31 -3.15 -8.57
C GLU A 297 8.02 -2.36 -8.32
N GLU A 298 7.02 -2.99 -7.71
CA GLU A 298 5.75 -2.35 -7.40
C GLU A 298 5.93 -1.22 -6.39
N GLY A 299 6.66 -1.47 -5.29
CA GLY A 299 6.93 -0.44 -4.29
C GLY A 299 7.74 0.74 -4.82
N ARG A 300 8.74 0.47 -5.68
CA ARG A 300 9.54 1.49 -6.36
C ARG A 300 8.67 2.34 -7.28
N ALA A 301 7.81 1.72 -8.09
CA ALA A 301 6.92 2.42 -9.01
C ALA A 301 5.95 3.34 -8.25
N ALA A 302 5.38 2.87 -7.13
CA ALA A 302 4.50 3.69 -6.30
C ALA A 302 5.22 4.92 -5.72
N VAL A 303 6.46 4.76 -5.22
CA VAL A 303 7.29 5.88 -4.74
C VAL A 303 7.66 6.83 -5.88
N GLU A 304 8.03 6.32 -7.04
CA GLU A 304 8.38 7.14 -8.20
C GLU A 304 7.22 8.06 -8.60
N VAL A 305 6.00 7.53 -8.69
CA VAL A 305 4.81 8.32 -9.03
C VAL A 305 4.47 9.31 -7.91
N ALA A 306 4.54 8.90 -6.64
CA ALA A 306 4.31 9.80 -5.51
C ALA A 306 5.29 10.97 -5.51
N LEU A 307 6.58 10.74 -5.78
CA LEU A 307 7.58 11.79 -5.87
C LEU A 307 7.36 12.70 -7.09
N LYS A 308 6.94 12.16 -8.24
CA LYS A 308 6.57 12.97 -9.42
C LYS A 308 5.33 13.85 -9.17
N ILE A 309 4.32 13.34 -8.45
CA ILE A 309 3.18 14.15 -8.00
C ILE A 309 3.67 15.31 -7.13
N LYS A 310 4.55 15.03 -6.16
CA LYS A 310 5.13 16.07 -5.31
C LYS A 310 5.94 17.09 -6.09
N GLN A 311 6.67 16.68 -7.12
CA GLN A 311 7.39 17.60 -8.00
C GLN A 311 6.41 18.50 -8.76
N SER A 312 5.33 17.93 -9.31
CA SER A 312 4.28 18.72 -9.99
C SER A 312 3.65 19.78 -9.08
N LEU A 313 3.49 19.49 -7.77
CA LEU A 313 2.97 20.47 -6.81
C LEU A 313 3.89 21.67 -6.58
N ILE A 314 5.20 21.48 -6.79
CA ILE A 314 6.22 22.54 -6.68
C ILE A 314 6.22 23.35 -7.97
N ASP A 315 6.14 22.69 -9.13
CA ASP A 315 6.19 23.33 -10.44
C ASP A 315 4.94 24.17 -10.76
N SER A 316 3.81 23.89 -10.10
CA SER A 316 2.57 24.68 -10.19
C SER A 316 2.59 26.00 -9.37
N GLN A 317 3.64 26.27 -8.59
CA GLN A 317 3.79 27.51 -7.79
C GLN A 317 4.57 28.59 -8.53
#